data_AF-A0A8H6EUT4-F1
#
_entry.id   AF-A0A8H6EUT4-F1
#
_cell.length_a   1.000
_cell.length_b   1.000
_cell.length_c   1.000
_cell.angle_alpha   90.00
_cell.angle_beta   90.00
_cell.angle_gamma   90.00
#
_symmetry.space_group_name_H-M   'P 1'
#
loop_
_entity.id
_entity.type
_entity.pdbx_description
1 polymer ?
#
loop_
_entity_poly.entity_id
_entity_poly.type
_entity_poly.pdbx_seq_one_letter_code
_entity_poly.pdbx_strand_id
1 'polypeptide(L)'
;MIDSKHSGFSSCETNSYVTRETSVSITTTERHQQKQFPDPNQSSKSHKHRKRPWKKLLWVKQDYADNYTDTSFLSQLKRNSTVVTYSYWRLFRDFSLIGMHLSVIMSVILVFYGIYALNWDPVRPTIVSTITTFVGFVIYALTLKIRRNRELINLQRRKIEQLSKHRSVSPFSRPNSPLSQSSTDTLDGNLNNFNNRNVSRHDLNLEKYLTEPSPPDHFGTFKSSLLILLHLLTLSPVLKSLTNSSASDSIWAISAWLCFLNMLFNDYVIDFPRVSRVSSLNSVDDQDLLKRKYKSSNLSKNIALSNAIVLASRLNSNLSAFCYILFSIEVCGLFPIFNNFTRRCQFWKFHTIQLASIVFGVDYSMYRIFGLGWMACWVCLQLLIVVAGPFYFLALQKYKDELQGPWDTAHPVVKSF
;
A
#
# COMPACT_ATOMS: atom_id res chain seq x y z
N MET A 1 2.95 38.94 48.76
CA MET A 1 4.36 39.38 48.64
C MET A 1 4.99 38.45 47.60
N ILE A 2 4.75 38.71 46.32
CA ILE A 2 5.53 39.56 45.39
C ILE A 2 6.90 38.94 45.03
N ASP A 3 7.08 38.85 43.70
CA ASP A 3 8.27 38.62 42.86
C ASP A 3 8.79 37.19 42.63
N SER A 4 9.05 36.66 41.42
CA SER A 4 9.25 37.10 40.01
C SER A 4 10.67 36.70 39.54
N LYS A 5 10.77 35.70 38.63
CA LYS A 5 11.49 35.78 37.33
C LYS A 5 11.65 34.42 36.61
N HIS A 6 11.46 34.49 35.29
CA HIS A 6 11.58 33.52 34.19
C HIS A 6 12.92 32.75 34.11
N SER A 7 13.07 31.56 33.50
CA SER A 7 12.84 31.14 32.08
C SER A 7 13.26 29.65 31.96
N GLY A 8 12.89 28.79 31.01
CA GLY A 8 11.97 28.81 29.87
C GLY A 8 11.79 27.36 29.40
N PHE A 9 10.56 26.98 29.02
CA PHE A 9 10.24 25.65 28.51
C PHE A 9 9.52 25.83 27.16
N SER A 10 10.11 25.26 26.11
CA SER A 10 9.56 25.25 24.76
C SER A 10 8.49 24.15 24.68
N SER A 11 7.23 24.51 24.41
CA SER A 11 6.14 23.58 24.13
C SER A 11 5.67 23.77 22.68
N CYS A 12 5.58 22.65 21.97
CA CYS A 12 5.09 22.55 20.60
C CYS A 12 3.61 22.91 20.48
N GLU A 13 3.32 23.55 19.35
CA GLU A 13 2.07 24.13 18.91
C GLU A 13 0.93 23.11 18.76
N THR A 14 -0.26 23.52 19.22
CA THR A 14 -1.55 22.90 18.88
C THR A 14 -2.26 23.88 17.94
N ASN A 15 -2.37 23.56 16.66
CA ASN A 15 -3.05 24.42 15.68
C ASN A 15 -4.57 24.25 15.77
N SER A 16 -5.20 25.17 16.48
CA SER A 16 -6.63 25.51 16.41
C SER A 16 -6.90 26.39 15.19
N TYR A 17 -7.78 25.95 14.29
CA TYR A 17 -8.24 26.79 13.17
C TYR A 17 -9.21 27.85 13.68
N VAL A 18 -8.73 29.09 13.70
CA VAL A 18 -9.49 30.32 13.96
C VAL A 18 -10.27 30.71 12.70
N THR A 19 -11.57 30.93 12.86
CA THR A 19 -12.46 31.60 11.91
C THR A 19 -11.98 33.03 11.67
N ARG A 20 -11.56 33.33 10.43
CA ARG A 20 -11.28 34.70 9.96
C ARG A 20 -12.55 35.28 9.37
N GLU A 21 -13.19 36.17 10.12
CA GLU A 21 -14.18 37.11 9.60
C GLU A 21 -13.49 38.01 8.57
N THR A 22 -14.01 38.03 7.35
CA THR A 22 -13.64 39.02 6.33
C THR A 22 -14.89 39.84 6.05
N SER A 23 -14.94 41.02 6.66
CA SER A 23 -15.92 42.06 6.40
C SER A 23 -15.75 42.58 4.97
N VAL A 24 -16.68 42.25 4.08
CA VAL A 24 -16.85 42.95 2.81
C VAL A 24 -18.15 43.73 2.90
N SER A 25 -17.99 45.05 3.03
CA SER A 25 -19.04 46.06 3.03
C SER A 25 -19.75 46.04 1.68
N ILE A 26 -21.04 45.68 1.65
CA ILE A 26 -21.90 45.88 0.49
C ILE A 26 -22.83 47.06 0.81
N THR A 27 -22.59 48.14 0.07
CA THR A 27 -23.36 49.37 0.08
C THR A 27 -24.83 49.08 -0.27
N THR A 28 -25.72 49.29 0.69
CA THR A 28 -27.17 49.26 0.50
C THR A 28 -27.58 50.44 -0.37
N THR A 29 -28.02 50.19 -1.60
CA THR A 29 -28.85 51.15 -2.34
C THR A 29 -30.31 50.76 -2.13
N GLU A 30 -31.01 51.56 -1.33
CA GLU A 30 -32.45 51.45 -1.14
C GLU A 30 -33.19 51.69 -2.46
N ARG A 31 -34.05 50.74 -2.84
CA ARG A 31 -35.25 51.05 -3.64
C ARG A 31 -36.46 50.57 -2.85
N HIS A 32 -37.21 51.53 -2.35
CA HIS A 32 -38.58 51.35 -1.90
C HIS A 32 -39.41 50.66 -2.99
N GLN A 33 -39.88 49.45 -2.71
CA GLN A 33 -41.16 48.97 -3.21
C GLN A 33 -41.94 48.39 -2.04
N GLN A 34 -42.89 49.18 -1.55
CA GLN A 34 -44.02 48.72 -0.75
C GLN A 34 -44.66 47.51 -1.46
N LYS A 35 -44.62 46.35 -0.82
CA LYS A 35 -45.54 45.24 -1.14
C LYS A 35 -46.59 45.15 -0.06
N GLN A 36 -47.76 45.61 -0.44
CA GLN A 36 -49.04 45.64 0.24
C GLN A 36 -49.41 44.24 0.75
N PHE A 37 -49.87 44.17 2.02
CA PHE A 37 -50.49 42.97 2.58
C PHE A 37 -51.80 42.66 1.82
N PRO A 38 -52.07 41.41 1.41
CA PRO A 38 -53.35 41.07 0.78
C PRO A 38 -54.44 40.81 1.84
N ASP A 39 -55.64 41.25 1.52
CA ASP A 39 -56.91 41.02 2.24
C ASP A 39 -57.20 39.51 2.49
N PRO A 40 -57.92 39.14 3.59
CA PRO A 40 -58.12 37.73 3.96
C PRO A 40 -59.11 36.95 3.10
N ASN A 41 -59.81 37.59 2.15
CA ASN A 41 -60.96 37.00 1.44
C ASN A 41 -60.78 36.93 -0.08
N GLN A 42 -59.67 36.37 -0.54
CA GLN A 42 -59.56 35.87 -1.91
C GLN A 42 -59.30 34.37 -1.90
N SER A 43 -60.33 33.61 -2.26
CA SER A 43 -60.27 32.20 -2.65
C SER A 43 -59.41 32.06 -3.91
N SER A 44 -58.09 32.14 -3.74
CA SER A 44 -57.13 31.80 -4.78
C SER A 44 -57.11 30.28 -4.88
N LYS A 45 -57.60 29.76 -6.01
CA LYS A 45 -57.40 28.36 -6.39
C LYS A 45 -55.88 28.15 -6.47
N SER A 46 -55.30 27.60 -5.42
CA SER A 46 -53.88 27.26 -5.40
C SER A 46 -53.64 26.23 -6.51
N HIS A 47 -53.01 26.68 -7.60
CA HIS A 47 -52.32 25.75 -8.47
C HIS A 47 -51.21 25.14 -7.62
N LYS A 48 -51.49 23.98 -7.03
CA LYS A 48 -50.47 23.12 -6.43
C LYS A 48 -49.45 22.85 -7.53
N HIS A 49 -48.39 23.64 -7.60
CA HIS A 49 -47.18 23.26 -8.31
C HIS A 49 -46.79 21.91 -7.71
N ARG A 50 -46.96 20.85 -8.50
CA ARG A 50 -46.49 19.52 -8.11
C ARG A 50 -44.99 19.66 -7.90
N LYS A 51 -44.56 19.65 -6.63
CA LYS A 51 -43.14 19.54 -6.29
C LYS A 51 -42.59 18.33 -7.03
N ARG A 52 -41.41 18.49 -7.63
CA ARG A 52 -40.73 17.36 -8.25
C ARG A 52 -40.55 16.29 -7.17
N PRO A 53 -40.75 14.99 -7.49
CA PRO A 53 -40.52 13.95 -6.51
C PRO A 53 -39.07 14.04 -6.01
N TRP A 54 -38.90 13.86 -4.70
CA TRP A 54 -37.59 13.84 -4.08
C TRP A 54 -36.70 12.80 -4.76
N LYS A 55 -35.41 13.13 -4.95
CA LYS A 55 -34.45 12.25 -5.60
C LYS A 55 -33.33 11.88 -4.63
N LYS A 56 -32.86 10.64 -4.73
CA LYS A 56 -31.85 10.08 -3.83
C LYS A 56 -30.42 10.34 -4.28
N LEU A 57 -30.12 11.59 -4.58
CA LEU A 57 -28.83 12.00 -5.10
C LEU A 57 -28.12 12.85 -4.06
N LEU A 58 -26.95 12.39 -3.62
CA LEU A 58 -26.10 13.16 -2.74
C LEU A 58 -25.58 14.40 -3.50
N TRP A 59 -25.53 15.56 -2.84
CA TRP A 59 -25.01 16.84 -3.39
C TRP A 59 -25.82 17.49 -4.51
N VAL A 60 -27.07 17.05 -4.73
CA VAL A 60 -28.00 17.72 -5.66
C VAL A 60 -28.94 18.62 -4.87
N LYS A 61 -29.00 19.91 -5.23
CA LYS A 61 -29.96 20.85 -4.64
C LYS A 61 -31.38 20.48 -5.09
N GLN A 62 -32.29 20.30 -4.14
CA GLN A 62 -33.69 19.89 -4.37
C GLN A 62 -34.67 20.77 -3.60
N ASP A 63 -35.94 20.76 -3.99
CA ASP A 63 -37.00 21.60 -3.40
C ASP A 63 -37.54 21.04 -2.06
N TYR A 64 -36.65 20.42 -1.29
CA TYR A 64 -36.91 19.78 0.01
C TYR A 64 -35.90 20.32 1.03
N ALA A 65 -36.30 20.41 2.29
CA ALA A 65 -35.41 20.84 3.35
C ALA A 65 -34.21 19.89 3.50
N ASP A 66 -33.07 20.37 3.97
CA ASP A 66 -31.84 19.57 4.08
C ASP A 66 -31.99 18.34 5.01
N ASN A 67 -32.94 18.39 5.95
CA ASN A 67 -33.28 17.28 6.85
C ASN A 67 -34.45 16.41 6.36
N TYR A 68 -35.00 16.69 5.17
CA TYR A 68 -36.11 15.93 4.62
C TYR A 68 -35.63 14.56 4.13
N THR A 69 -36.25 13.50 4.64
CA THR A 69 -36.06 12.13 4.18
C THR A 69 -37.40 11.57 3.71
N ASP A 70 -37.42 10.94 2.54
CA ASP A 70 -38.65 10.38 1.98
C ASP A 70 -39.13 9.15 2.77
N THR A 71 -40.44 8.92 2.83
CA THR A 71 -41.03 7.80 3.59
C THR A 71 -40.61 6.42 3.06
N SER A 72 -40.35 6.32 1.75
CA SER A 72 -39.82 5.09 1.14
C SER A 72 -38.32 4.88 1.38
N PHE A 73 -37.61 5.80 2.04
CA PHE A 73 -36.17 5.73 2.22
C PHE A 73 -35.71 4.46 2.94
N LEU A 74 -36.36 4.15 4.07
CA LEU A 74 -36.05 2.96 4.87
C LEU A 74 -36.43 1.67 4.15
N SER A 75 -37.51 1.69 3.37
CA SER A 75 -37.96 0.52 2.60
C SER A 75 -36.96 0.08 1.52
N GLN A 76 -36.06 0.97 1.11
CA GLN A 76 -35.05 0.72 0.08
C GLN A 76 -33.71 0.25 0.67
N LEU A 77 -33.53 0.23 1.99
CA LEU A 77 -32.30 -0.25 2.63
C LEU A 77 -32.07 -1.71 2.26
N LYS A 78 -30.91 -1.98 1.66
CA LYS A 78 -30.48 -3.35 1.37
C LYS A 78 -29.58 -3.81 2.49
N ARG A 79 -29.91 -4.94 3.10
CA ARG A 79 -29.07 -5.61 4.08
C ARG A 79 -28.17 -6.60 3.36
N ASN A 80 -26.87 -6.56 3.65
CA ASN A 80 -25.89 -7.54 3.21
C ASN A 80 -25.76 -7.74 1.69
N SER A 81 -26.13 -6.74 0.86
CA SER A 81 -26.06 -6.83 -0.60
C SER A 81 -24.64 -6.95 -1.16
N THR A 82 -23.62 -6.52 -0.40
CA THR A 82 -22.20 -6.56 -0.81
C THR A 82 -21.39 -7.56 0.02
N VAL A 83 -22.04 -8.47 0.76
CA VAL A 83 -21.30 -9.46 1.55
C VAL A 83 -20.60 -10.45 0.63
N VAL A 84 -19.28 -10.30 0.54
CA VAL A 84 -18.41 -11.23 -0.17
C VAL A 84 -18.28 -12.52 0.65
N THR A 85 -18.72 -13.64 0.10
CA THR A 85 -18.49 -14.97 0.67
C THR A 85 -17.04 -15.39 0.45
N TYR A 86 -16.33 -15.74 1.51
CA TYR A 86 -14.96 -16.23 1.41
C TYR A 86 -14.94 -17.75 1.29
N SER A 87 -14.05 -18.29 0.46
CA SER A 87 -13.78 -19.72 0.44
C SER A 87 -12.78 -20.09 1.54
N TYR A 88 -13.02 -21.21 2.24
CA TYR A 88 -12.15 -21.70 3.31
C TYR A 88 -10.68 -21.78 2.88
N TRP A 89 -10.41 -22.39 1.71
CA TRP A 89 -9.04 -22.57 1.20
C TRP A 89 -8.30 -21.26 0.92
N ARG A 90 -9.02 -20.21 0.54
CA ARG A 90 -8.42 -18.89 0.35
C ARG A 90 -8.03 -18.29 1.69
N LEU A 91 -8.92 -18.36 2.67
CA LEU A 91 -8.64 -17.92 4.04
C LEU A 91 -7.51 -18.72 4.67
N PHE A 92 -7.51 -20.05 4.54
CA PHE A 92 -6.42 -20.92 5.00
C PHE A 92 -5.05 -20.46 4.47
N ARG A 93 -4.97 -20.16 3.18
CA ARG A 93 -3.75 -19.61 2.57
C ARG A 93 -3.38 -18.24 3.13
N ASP A 94 -4.34 -17.38 3.39
CA ASP A 94 -4.09 -16.05 3.95
C ASP A 94 -3.64 -16.15 5.42
N PHE A 95 -4.25 -17.02 6.23
CA PHE A 95 -3.85 -17.32 7.61
C PHE A 95 -2.50 -18.05 7.71
N SER A 96 -2.12 -18.82 6.68
CA SER A 96 -0.78 -19.44 6.62
C SER A 96 0.36 -18.42 6.65
N LEU A 97 0.12 -17.19 6.21
CA LEU A 97 1.08 -16.09 6.30
C LEU A 97 1.29 -15.62 7.74
N ILE A 98 0.25 -15.71 8.56
CA ILE A 98 0.32 -15.41 10.00
C ILE A 98 1.18 -16.48 10.67
N GLY A 99 0.94 -17.76 10.38
CA GLY A 99 1.77 -18.86 10.89
C GLY A 99 3.23 -18.76 10.44
N MET A 100 3.47 -18.36 9.19
CA MET A 100 4.82 -18.06 8.67
C MET A 100 5.50 -16.96 9.48
N HIS A 101 4.80 -15.84 9.71
CA HIS A 101 5.36 -14.71 10.45
C HIS A 101 5.67 -15.07 11.90
N LEU A 102 4.80 -15.85 12.55
CA LEU A 102 5.05 -16.38 13.88
C LEU A 102 6.29 -17.29 13.92
N SER A 103 6.50 -18.09 12.86
CA SER A 103 7.71 -18.91 12.71
C SER A 103 8.97 -18.06 12.51
N VAL A 104 8.88 -16.97 11.74
CA VAL A 104 9.98 -16.00 11.56
C VAL A 104 10.37 -15.37 12.91
N ILE A 105 9.40 -14.91 13.71
CA ILE A 105 9.64 -14.35 15.05
C ILE A 105 10.28 -15.41 15.95
N MET A 106 9.73 -16.63 15.99
CA MET A 106 10.30 -17.70 16.81
C MET A 106 11.71 -18.11 16.37
N SER A 107 12.02 -18.08 15.09
CA SER A 107 13.38 -18.36 14.59
C SER A 107 14.40 -17.40 15.23
N VAL A 108 14.06 -16.11 15.32
CA VAL A 108 14.90 -15.10 16.01
C VAL A 108 15.05 -15.42 17.49
N ILE A 109 13.97 -15.76 18.18
CA ILE A 109 14.00 -16.11 19.62
C ILE A 109 14.83 -17.38 19.86
N LEU A 110 14.69 -18.42 19.02
CA LEU A 110 15.42 -19.68 19.16
C LEU A 110 16.92 -19.50 18.91
N VAL A 111 17.31 -18.69 17.90
CA VAL A 111 18.73 -18.37 17.66
C VAL A 111 19.30 -17.56 18.82
N PHE A 112 18.56 -16.58 19.34
CA PHE A 112 18.99 -15.86 20.54
C PHE A 112 19.19 -16.79 21.74
N TYR A 113 18.19 -17.63 22.04
CA TYR A 113 18.25 -18.57 23.15
C TYR A 113 19.40 -19.58 22.99
N GLY A 114 19.64 -20.07 21.78
CA GLY A 114 20.77 -20.95 21.47
C GLY A 114 22.11 -20.28 21.75
N ILE A 115 22.30 -19.03 21.35
CA ILE A 115 23.55 -18.29 21.61
C ILE A 115 23.67 -17.95 23.10
N TYR A 116 22.59 -17.50 23.73
CA TYR A 116 22.58 -17.00 25.12
C TYR A 116 22.70 -18.12 26.17
N ALA A 117 21.92 -19.19 26.04
CA ALA A 117 21.82 -20.25 27.05
C ALA A 117 22.60 -21.52 26.68
N LEU A 118 22.69 -21.85 25.38
CA LEU A 118 23.31 -23.10 24.91
C LEU A 118 24.73 -22.91 24.36
N ASN A 119 25.29 -21.71 24.44
CA ASN A 119 26.61 -21.35 23.90
C ASN A 119 26.80 -21.74 22.42
N TRP A 120 25.74 -21.60 21.61
CA TRP A 120 25.86 -21.83 20.17
C TRP A 120 26.82 -20.84 19.53
N ASP A 121 27.61 -21.33 18.59
CA ASP A 121 28.45 -20.48 17.74
C ASP A 121 27.54 -19.54 16.92
N PRO A 122 27.58 -18.22 17.16
CA PRO A 122 26.70 -17.26 16.50
C PRO A 122 26.98 -17.16 14.99
N VAL A 123 28.16 -17.58 14.53
CA VAL A 123 28.56 -17.48 13.13
C VAL A 123 27.77 -18.43 12.23
N ARG A 124 27.41 -19.63 12.72
CA ARG A 124 26.69 -20.65 11.95
C ARG A 124 25.32 -20.19 11.43
N PRO A 125 24.37 -19.74 12.27
CA PRO A 125 23.07 -19.27 11.78
C PRO A 125 23.20 -18.06 10.85
N THR A 126 24.15 -17.15 11.13
CA THR A 126 24.41 -15.97 10.29
C THR A 126 24.94 -16.36 8.92
N ILE A 127 25.90 -17.29 8.80
CA ILE A 127 26.38 -17.73 7.48
C ILE A 127 25.25 -18.37 6.67
N VAL A 128 24.43 -19.23 7.30
CA VAL A 128 23.29 -19.87 6.65
C VAL A 128 22.28 -18.84 6.15
N SER A 129 21.94 -17.83 6.98
CA SER A 129 21.00 -16.78 6.60
C SER A 129 21.56 -15.84 5.53
N THR A 130 22.85 -15.50 5.59
CA THR A 130 23.50 -14.64 4.59
C THR A 130 23.60 -15.34 3.24
N ILE A 131 23.98 -16.63 3.19
CA ILE A 131 23.97 -17.43 1.96
C ILE A 131 22.56 -17.52 1.39
N THR A 132 21.56 -17.81 2.23
CA THR A 132 20.16 -17.89 1.81
C THR A 132 19.65 -16.56 1.25
N THR A 133 20.03 -15.45 1.89
CA THR A 133 19.68 -14.09 1.44
C THR A 133 20.35 -13.76 0.12
N PHE A 134 21.63 -14.12 -0.06
CA PHE A 134 22.35 -13.92 -1.32
C PHE A 134 21.73 -14.73 -2.47
N VAL A 135 21.42 -16.01 -2.25
CA VAL A 135 20.72 -16.86 -3.23
C VAL A 135 19.34 -16.27 -3.56
N GLY A 136 18.58 -15.84 -2.54
CA GLY A 136 17.30 -15.16 -2.71
C GLY A 136 17.42 -13.88 -3.54
N PHE A 137 18.44 -13.06 -3.30
CA PHE A 137 18.72 -11.85 -4.06
C PHE A 137 19.05 -12.15 -5.53
N VAL A 138 19.86 -13.17 -5.81
CA VAL A 138 20.16 -13.61 -7.18
C VAL A 138 18.88 -14.06 -7.88
N ILE A 139 18.05 -14.88 -7.24
CA ILE A 139 16.75 -15.31 -7.78
C ILE A 139 15.85 -14.10 -8.04
N TYR A 140 15.78 -13.16 -7.11
CA TYR A 140 15.01 -11.91 -7.23
C TYR A 140 15.46 -11.09 -8.44
N ALA A 141 16.76 -10.80 -8.55
CA ALA A 141 17.32 -9.99 -9.62
C ALA A 141 17.15 -10.65 -11.00
N LEU A 142 17.43 -11.95 -11.11
CA LEU A 142 17.24 -12.70 -12.35
C LEU A 142 15.77 -12.73 -12.77
N THR A 143 14.86 -12.99 -11.83
CA THR A 143 13.42 -13.05 -12.11
C THR A 143 12.90 -11.69 -12.58
N LEU A 144 13.29 -10.59 -11.91
CA LEU A 144 12.93 -9.23 -12.34
C LEU A 144 13.47 -8.90 -13.73
N LYS A 145 14.74 -9.24 -13.99
CA LYS A 145 15.37 -9.01 -15.30
C LYS A 145 14.62 -9.75 -16.41
N ILE A 146 14.29 -11.03 -16.20
CA ILE A 146 13.53 -11.84 -17.16
C ILE A 146 12.14 -11.23 -17.40
N ARG A 147 11.42 -10.86 -16.34
CA ARG A 147 10.06 -10.34 -16.44
C ARG A 147 10.01 -8.98 -17.14
N ARG A 148 10.89 -8.06 -16.77
CA ARG A 148 11.02 -6.75 -17.42
C ARG A 148 11.36 -6.89 -18.90
N ASN A 149 12.28 -7.80 -19.25
CA ASN A 149 12.62 -8.06 -20.65
C ASN A 149 11.42 -8.60 -21.45
N ARG A 150 10.60 -9.48 -20.86
CA ARG A 150 9.36 -9.95 -21.48
C ARG A 150 8.36 -8.81 -21.71
N GLU A 151 8.19 -7.91 -20.75
CA GLU A 151 7.30 -6.74 -20.91
C GLU A 151 7.79 -5.80 -22.02
N LEU A 152 9.09 -5.52 -22.07
CA LEU A 152 9.70 -4.71 -23.13
C LEU A 152 9.43 -5.33 -24.52
N ILE A 153 9.63 -6.64 -24.69
CA ILE A 153 9.36 -7.33 -25.95
C ILE A 153 7.87 -7.22 -26.34
N ASN A 154 6.96 -7.41 -25.37
CA ASN A 154 5.51 -7.29 -25.61
C ASN A 154 5.11 -5.87 -26.03
N LEU A 155 5.68 -4.85 -25.38
CA LEU A 155 5.41 -3.46 -25.70
C LEU A 155 6.01 -3.05 -27.05
N GLN A 156 7.22 -3.52 -27.38
CA GLN A 156 7.82 -3.34 -28.71
C GLN A 156 6.96 -3.98 -29.81
N ARG A 157 6.46 -5.20 -29.57
CA ARG A 157 5.55 -5.90 -30.50
C ARG A 157 4.27 -5.09 -30.73
N ARG A 158 3.61 -4.61 -29.67
CA ARG A 158 2.42 -3.75 -29.78
C ARG A 158 2.69 -2.47 -30.57
N LYS A 159 3.86 -1.85 -30.36
CA LYS A 159 4.28 -0.67 -31.13
C LYS A 159 4.44 -0.97 -32.62
N ILE A 160 5.05 -2.12 -32.96
CA ILE A 160 5.20 -2.56 -34.35
C ILE A 160 3.84 -2.83 -35.01
N GLU A 161 2.92 -3.50 -34.31
CA GLU A 161 1.56 -3.77 -34.79
C GLU A 161 0.78 -2.48 -35.07
N GLN A 162 0.88 -1.48 -34.18
CA GLN A 162 0.28 -0.15 -34.40
C GLN A 162 0.86 0.57 -35.62
N LEU A 163 2.19 0.55 -35.78
CA LEU A 163 2.86 1.17 -36.93
C LEU A 163 2.51 0.47 -38.25
N SER A 164 2.41 -0.86 -38.25
CA SER A 164 1.99 -1.65 -39.40
C SER A 164 0.56 -1.32 -39.83
N LYS A 165 -0.38 -1.28 -38.89
CA LYS A 165 -1.79 -0.94 -39.15
C LYS A 165 -1.98 0.48 -39.68
N HIS A 166 -1.13 1.43 -39.24
CA HIS A 166 -1.18 2.80 -39.75
C HIS A 166 -0.60 2.93 -41.18
N ARG A 167 0.31 2.04 -41.57
CA ARG A 167 0.90 2.00 -42.93
C ARG A 167 -0.06 1.39 -43.97
N SER A 168 -0.92 0.46 -43.58
CA SER A 168 -1.87 -0.19 -44.50
C SER A 168 -3.09 0.65 -44.87
N VAL A 169 -3.29 1.83 -44.26
CA VAL A 169 -4.48 2.68 -44.45
C VAL A 169 -4.20 3.89 -45.37
N SER A 170 -3.05 3.98 -46.04
CA SER A 170 -2.83 4.97 -47.10
C SER A 170 -3.24 4.39 -48.47
N PRO A 171 -4.36 4.81 -49.09
CA PRO A 171 -4.67 4.44 -50.47
C PRO A 171 -3.69 5.15 -51.40
N PHE A 172 -3.11 4.39 -52.30
CA PHE A 172 -2.26 4.88 -53.39
C PHE A 172 -3.14 5.63 -54.40
N SER A 173 -3.26 6.95 -54.26
CA SER A 173 -3.91 7.79 -55.27
C SER A 173 -3.01 7.86 -56.51
N ARG A 174 -3.41 7.20 -57.60
CA ARG A 174 -2.77 7.32 -58.93
C ARG A 174 -3.03 8.71 -59.53
N PRO A 175 -2.06 9.32 -60.25
CA PRO A 175 -2.31 10.56 -60.97
C PRO A 175 -2.81 10.25 -62.38
N ASN A 176 -4.00 10.76 -62.74
CA ASN A 176 -4.41 10.89 -64.15
C ASN A 176 -4.90 12.33 -64.36
N SER A 177 -4.25 13.06 -65.27
CA SER A 177 -4.74 14.30 -65.89
C SER A 177 -5.38 13.95 -67.25
N PRO A 178 -6.25 14.80 -67.83
CA PRO A 178 -5.77 15.99 -68.58
C PRO A 178 -6.62 17.28 -68.47
N LEU A 179 -6.03 18.33 -69.04
CA LEU A 179 -6.35 19.76 -69.19
C LEU A 179 -7.80 20.26 -69.30
N SER A 180 -8.07 21.45 -68.70
CA SER A 180 -8.60 22.65 -69.39
C SER A 180 -8.44 23.93 -68.53
N GLN A 181 -8.49 25.09 -69.18
CA GLN A 181 -7.79 26.35 -68.89
C GLN A 181 -8.45 27.37 -67.92
N SER A 182 -7.59 28.30 -67.44
CA SER A 182 -7.81 29.73 -67.16
C SER A 182 -8.68 30.16 -65.96
N SER A 183 -8.07 30.79 -64.96
CA SER A 183 -7.96 32.26 -64.85
C SER A 183 -7.15 32.65 -63.61
N THR A 184 -6.37 33.72 -63.75
CA THR A 184 -5.52 34.36 -62.73
C THR A 184 -6.37 35.04 -61.64
N ASP A 185 -5.94 34.95 -60.38
CA ASP A 185 -5.78 36.13 -59.50
C ASP A 185 -5.16 35.78 -58.13
N THR A 186 -4.00 36.41 -57.90
CA THR A 186 -3.43 37.03 -56.69
C THR A 186 -3.63 36.49 -55.25
N LEU A 187 -2.51 36.56 -54.52
CA LEU A 187 -2.29 36.84 -53.10
C LEU A 187 -2.24 35.67 -52.08
N ASP A 188 -0.99 35.38 -51.71
CA ASP A 188 -0.46 35.18 -50.36
C ASP A 188 -1.36 34.51 -49.32
N GLY A 189 -1.04 33.24 -49.04
CA GLY A 189 -1.52 32.57 -47.84
C GLY A 189 -0.97 31.15 -47.71
N ASN A 190 -0.09 30.95 -46.73
CA ASN A 190 0.25 29.65 -46.14
C ASN A 190 1.08 28.66 -46.96
N LEU A 191 2.34 29.02 -47.26
CA LEU A 191 3.41 28.02 -47.45
C LEU A 191 4.22 27.78 -46.17
N ASN A 192 3.55 27.64 -45.01
CA ASN A 192 4.23 27.32 -43.73
C ASN A 192 3.59 26.18 -42.93
N ASN A 193 2.59 25.45 -43.47
CA ASN A 193 1.84 24.47 -42.67
C ASN A 193 1.94 23.00 -43.09
N PHE A 194 2.79 22.64 -44.05
CA PHE A 194 2.99 21.23 -44.42
C PHE A 194 4.25 20.57 -43.85
N ASN A 195 5.14 21.31 -43.18
CA ASN A 195 6.31 20.73 -42.48
C ASN A 195 6.09 20.50 -40.98
N ASN A 196 4.93 20.84 -40.43
CA ASN A 196 4.57 20.55 -39.03
C ASN A 196 3.78 19.24 -38.82
N ARG A 197 3.62 18.40 -39.86
CA ARG A 197 3.18 17.00 -39.70
C ARG A 197 4.33 16.04 -39.37
N ASN A 198 5.52 16.56 -39.13
CA ASN A 198 6.46 15.97 -38.16
C ASN A 198 6.01 16.35 -36.74
N VAL A 199 4.69 16.20 -36.46
CA VAL A 199 4.17 16.20 -35.08
C VAL A 199 5.09 15.27 -34.33
N SER A 200 5.81 15.88 -33.42
CA SER A 200 6.87 15.32 -32.61
C SER A 200 6.64 13.84 -32.43
N ARG A 201 7.59 13.06 -32.96
CA ARG A 201 8.02 11.79 -32.38
C ARG A 201 7.85 11.92 -30.88
N HIS A 202 6.69 11.52 -30.38
CA HIS A 202 6.54 11.30 -28.96
C HIS A 202 7.47 10.12 -28.76
N ASP A 203 8.65 10.40 -28.21
CA ASP A 203 9.40 9.43 -27.45
C ASP A 203 8.43 8.93 -26.37
N LEU A 204 7.58 7.99 -26.77
CA LEU A 204 6.89 7.08 -25.90
C LEU A 204 8.02 6.27 -25.28
N ASN A 205 8.64 6.84 -24.24
CA ASN A 205 9.54 6.13 -23.36
C ASN A 205 8.77 4.88 -22.93
N LEU A 206 9.09 3.76 -23.56
CA LEU A 206 8.42 2.49 -23.37
C LEU A 206 8.44 2.10 -21.88
N GLU A 207 9.48 2.57 -21.20
CA GLU A 207 9.69 2.55 -19.77
C GLU A 207 8.50 3.09 -18.96
N LYS A 208 7.78 4.11 -19.44
CA LYS A 208 6.58 4.65 -18.77
C LYS A 208 5.44 3.65 -18.69
N TYR A 209 5.42 2.66 -19.59
CA TYR A 209 4.39 1.62 -19.63
C TYR A 209 4.83 0.30 -18.99
N LEU A 210 6.06 0.23 -18.49
CA LEU A 210 6.53 -0.95 -17.75
C LEU A 210 5.88 -0.99 -16.38
N THR A 211 5.38 -2.17 -16.02
CA THR A 211 4.77 -2.38 -14.71
C THR A 211 5.79 -2.83 -13.66
N GLU A 212 6.86 -3.49 -14.11
CA GLU A 212 7.93 -3.97 -13.24
C GLU A 212 9.06 -2.94 -13.09
N PRO A 213 9.61 -2.77 -11.88
CA PRO A 213 10.76 -1.91 -11.66
C PRO A 213 11.99 -2.44 -12.41
N SER A 214 12.97 -1.56 -12.63
CA SER A 214 14.29 -1.97 -13.12
C SER A 214 14.92 -2.99 -12.15
N PRO A 215 15.64 -4.01 -12.66
CA PRO A 215 16.40 -4.90 -11.81
C PRO A 215 17.41 -4.05 -11.04
N PRO A 216 17.65 -4.40 -9.76
CA PRO A 216 18.57 -3.64 -8.93
C PRO A 216 19.96 -3.62 -9.56
N ASP A 217 20.64 -2.48 -9.47
CA ASP A 217 22.06 -2.41 -9.82
C ASP A 217 22.85 -3.24 -8.81
N HIS A 218 23.58 -4.24 -9.32
CA HIS A 218 24.37 -5.16 -8.50
C HIS A 218 25.45 -4.42 -7.71
N PHE A 219 26.12 -3.45 -8.35
CA PHE A 219 27.21 -2.72 -7.71
C PHE A 219 26.68 -1.75 -6.64
N GLY A 220 25.65 -0.97 -6.96
CA GLY A 220 24.99 -0.10 -5.99
C GLY A 220 24.44 -0.87 -4.78
N THR A 221 23.78 -2.01 -5.00
CA THR A 221 23.22 -2.83 -3.92
C THR A 221 24.33 -3.46 -3.07
N PHE A 222 25.40 -3.95 -3.69
CA PHE A 222 26.56 -4.48 -2.98
C PHE A 222 27.25 -3.41 -2.14
N LYS A 223 27.46 -2.21 -2.71
CA LYS A 223 28.02 -1.06 -1.99
C LYS A 223 27.17 -0.69 -0.78
N SER A 224 25.85 -0.56 -0.94
CA SER A 224 24.94 -0.27 0.16
C SER A 224 24.93 -1.36 1.22
N SER A 225 24.94 -2.64 0.82
CA SER A 225 24.97 -3.78 1.75
C SER A 225 26.26 -3.81 2.55
N LEU A 226 27.41 -3.58 1.90
CA LEU A 226 28.71 -3.49 2.56
C LEU A 226 28.75 -2.33 3.55
N LEU A 227 28.20 -1.17 3.18
CA LEU A 227 28.10 -0.04 4.10
C LEU A 227 27.25 -0.38 5.32
N ILE A 228 26.09 -1.02 5.14
CA ILE A 228 25.23 -1.46 6.25
C ILE A 228 25.97 -2.43 7.17
N LEU A 229 26.67 -3.44 6.60
CA LEU A 229 27.45 -4.41 7.37
C LEU A 229 28.56 -3.72 8.17
N LEU A 230 29.28 -2.78 7.57
CA LEU A 230 30.34 -2.03 8.25
C LEU A 230 29.77 -1.17 9.38
N HIS A 231 28.64 -0.49 9.17
CA HIS A 231 27.97 0.30 10.21
C HIS A 231 27.46 -0.59 11.34
N LEU A 232 26.87 -1.75 11.04
CA LEU A 232 26.43 -2.70 12.07
C LEU A 232 27.62 -3.25 12.86
N LEU A 233 28.75 -3.51 12.21
CA LEU A 233 29.95 -4.00 12.86
C LEU A 233 30.54 -2.95 13.82
N THR A 234 30.62 -1.69 13.40
CA THR A 234 31.15 -0.60 14.23
C THR A 234 30.19 -0.21 15.36
N LEU A 235 28.88 -0.24 15.12
CA LEU A 235 27.86 0.09 16.13
C LEU A 235 27.53 -1.09 17.05
N SER A 236 27.94 -2.32 16.73
CA SER A 236 27.61 -3.52 17.51
C SER A 236 27.94 -3.39 19.02
N PRO A 237 29.11 -2.87 19.44
CA PRO A 237 29.40 -2.68 20.86
C PRO A 237 28.41 -1.72 21.54
N VAL A 238 27.96 -0.69 20.84
CA VAL A 238 26.99 0.30 21.34
C VAL A 238 25.60 -0.31 21.42
N LEU A 239 25.16 -1.04 20.39
CA LEU A 239 23.87 -1.72 20.37
C LEU A 239 23.78 -2.77 21.48
N LYS A 240 24.88 -3.47 21.76
CA LYS A 240 24.98 -4.40 22.88
C LYS A 240 24.95 -3.69 24.23
N SER A 241 25.66 -2.57 24.40
CA SER A 241 25.71 -1.88 25.69
C SER A 241 24.43 -1.12 26.04
N LEU A 242 23.60 -0.79 25.05
CA LEU A 242 22.43 0.08 25.17
C LEU A 242 21.49 -0.27 26.34
N THR A 243 21.14 -1.55 26.46
CA THR A 243 20.25 -2.04 27.52
C THR A 243 20.97 -2.99 28.49
N ASN A 244 22.31 -2.89 28.58
CA ASN A 244 23.09 -3.76 29.44
C ASN A 244 22.85 -3.49 30.95
N SER A 245 22.49 -2.25 31.31
CA SER A 245 22.16 -1.85 32.69
C SER A 245 20.77 -2.30 33.15
N SER A 246 19.90 -2.72 32.24
CA SER A 246 18.55 -3.21 32.57
C SER A 246 18.60 -4.66 33.04
N ALA A 247 17.72 -5.02 33.97
CA ALA A 247 17.59 -6.39 34.47
C ALA A 247 17.16 -7.37 33.36
N SER A 248 17.68 -8.60 33.40
CA SER A 248 17.38 -9.63 32.40
C SER A 248 15.90 -9.97 32.32
N ASP A 249 15.19 -10.05 33.45
CA ASP A 249 13.76 -10.38 33.50
C ASP A 249 12.91 -9.33 32.77
N SER A 250 13.25 -8.05 32.96
CA SER A 250 12.61 -6.94 32.25
C SER A 250 12.87 -7.01 30.74
N ILE A 251 14.05 -7.45 30.31
CA ILE A 251 14.40 -7.62 28.90
C ILE A 251 13.55 -8.72 28.25
N TRP A 252 13.39 -9.87 28.91
CA TRP A 252 12.50 -10.94 28.45
C TRP A 252 11.03 -10.47 28.37
N ALA A 253 10.56 -9.71 29.37
CA ALA A 253 9.21 -9.15 29.37
C ALA A 253 8.97 -8.13 28.24
N ILE A 254 9.90 -7.20 28.04
CA ILE A 254 9.84 -6.21 26.96
C ILE A 254 9.92 -6.93 25.61
N SER A 255 10.76 -7.94 25.47
CA SER A 255 10.87 -8.73 24.25
C SER A 255 9.56 -9.45 23.91
N ALA A 256 8.90 -10.05 24.90
CA ALA A 256 7.59 -10.68 24.71
C ALA A 256 6.53 -9.65 24.23
N TRP A 257 6.51 -8.46 24.82
CA TRP A 257 5.64 -7.37 24.37
C TRP A 257 5.97 -6.89 22.96
N LEU A 258 7.26 -6.74 22.61
CA LEU A 258 7.68 -6.35 21.26
C LEU A 258 7.33 -7.42 20.23
N CYS A 259 7.43 -8.71 20.56
CA CYS A 259 6.97 -9.79 19.69
C CYS A 259 5.45 -9.74 19.47
N PHE A 260 4.69 -9.48 20.52
CA PHE A 260 3.23 -9.33 20.44
C PHE A 260 2.84 -8.12 19.58
N LEU A 261 3.44 -6.94 19.81
CA LEU A 261 3.20 -5.74 19.02
C LEU A 261 3.65 -5.93 17.56
N ASN A 262 4.77 -6.63 17.33
CA ASN A 262 5.23 -6.96 16.00
C ASN A 262 4.20 -7.81 15.26
N MET A 263 3.63 -8.82 15.92
CA MET A 263 2.56 -9.65 15.35
C MET A 263 1.30 -8.83 15.02
N LEU A 264 0.91 -7.89 15.88
CA LEU A 264 -0.29 -7.05 15.69
C LEU A 264 -0.15 -6.01 14.58
N PHE A 265 0.99 -5.32 14.53
CA PHE A 265 1.23 -4.24 13.55
C PHE A 265 1.82 -4.74 12.24
N ASN A 266 2.01 -6.05 12.08
CA ASN A 266 2.48 -6.59 10.81
C ASN A 266 1.38 -6.51 9.75
N ASP A 267 1.73 -5.98 8.60
CA ASP A 267 0.84 -5.93 7.45
C ASP A 267 0.87 -7.29 6.74
N TYR A 268 -0.20 -8.06 6.90
CA TYR A 268 -0.37 -9.36 6.24
C TYR A 268 -1.00 -9.22 4.83
N VAL A 269 -1.31 -8.00 4.38
CA VAL A 269 -1.93 -7.75 3.08
C VAL A 269 -0.93 -7.99 1.95
N ILE A 270 -1.45 -8.49 0.83
CA ILE A 270 -0.69 -8.65 -0.41
C ILE A 270 -0.78 -7.33 -1.18
N ASP A 271 0.33 -6.62 -1.29
CA ASP A 271 0.46 -5.58 -2.29
C ASP A 271 0.34 -6.22 -3.68
N PHE A 272 -0.78 -6.01 -4.34
CA PHE A 272 -0.88 -6.10 -5.78
C PHE A 272 -0.91 -4.67 -6.32
N PRO A 273 0.23 -4.08 -6.69
CA PRO A 273 0.23 -2.82 -7.41
C PRO A 273 -0.34 -3.10 -8.80
N ARG A 274 -1.67 -3.07 -8.96
CA ARG A 274 -2.25 -2.81 -10.27
C ARG A 274 -2.09 -1.31 -10.53
N VAL A 275 -0.85 -0.91 -10.83
CA VAL A 275 -0.48 0.47 -11.20
C VAL A 275 -1.25 0.95 -12.45
N SER A 276 -1.89 0.04 -13.20
CA SER A 276 -2.69 0.35 -14.39
C SER A 276 -3.92 1.26 -14.17
N ARG A 277 -4.26 1.65 -12.93
CA ARG A 277 -5.34 2.63 -12.67
C ARG A 277 -4.88 4.02 -12.22
N VAL A 278 -3.58 4.23 -11.99
CA VAL A 278 -3.07 5.48 -11.38
C VAL A 278 -2.74 6.55 -12.42
N SER A 279 -2.49 6.19 -13.68
CA SER A 279 -2.12 7.16 -14.72
C SER A 279 -3.30 7.79 -15.46
N SER A 280 -4.54 7.38 -15.16
CA SER A 280 -5.76 7.96 -15.75
C SER A 280 -6.47 8.95 -14.81
N LEU A 281 -5.91 9.26 -13.64
CA LEU A 281 -6.37 10.35 -12.79
C LEU A 281 -5.44 11.56 -12.97
N ASN A 282 -5.99 12.66 -13.48
CA ASN A 282 -5.26 13.89 -13.74
C ASN A 282 -5.11 14.80 -12.49
N SER A 283 -5.57 14.36 -11.32
CA SER A 283 -5.55 15.11 -10.06
C SER A 283 -4.34 14.74 -9.20
N VAL A 284 -3.52 15.74 -8.88
CA VAL A 284 -2.33 15.61 -8.01
C VAL A 284 -2.70 15.10 -6.61
N ASP A 285 -3.84 15.55 -6.06
CA ASP A 285 -4.31 15.13 -4.73
C ASP A 285 -4.69 13.64 -4.64
N ASP A 286 -5.26 13.07 -5.71
CA ASP A 286 -5.65 11.65 -5.71
C ASP A 286 -4.43 10.73 -5.84
N GLN A 287 -3.37 11.17 -6.53
CA GLN A 287 -2.11 10.44 -6.57
C GLN A 287 -1.46 10.38 -5.18
N ASP A 288 -1.41 11.48 -4.44
CA ASP A 288 -0.79 11.52 -3.12
C ASP A 288 -1.60 10.75 -2.08
N LEU A 289 -2.92 10.82 -2.13
CA LEU A 289 -3.79 9.98 -1.29
C LEU A 289 -3.62 8.48 -1.58
N LEU A 290 -3.53 8.08 -2.85
CA LEU A 290 -3.28 6.68 -3.23
C LEU A 290 -1.87 6.21 -2.85
N LYS A 291 -0.86 7.07 -3.01
CA LYS A 291 0.53 6.81 -2.62
C LYS A 291 0.67 6.66 -1.10
N ARG A 292 -0.12 7.42 -0.32
CA ARG A 292 -0.21 7.30 1.13
C ARG A 292 -0.97 6.04 1.56
N LYS A 293 -2.04 5.68 0.85
CA LYS A 293 -2.83 4.47 1.09
C LYS A 293 -2.07 3.16 0.81
N TYR A 294 -1.10 3.19 -0.11
CA TYR A 294 -0.25 2.04 -0.46
C TYR A 294 1.14 2.06 0.21
N LYS A 295 1.44 3.06 1.04
CA LYS A 295 2.71 3.08 1.77
C LYS A 295 2.64 2.07 2.92
N SER A 296 3.23 0.88 2.72
CA SER A 296 3.42 -0.11 3.78
C SER A 296 4.11 0.57 4.99
N SER A 297 3.47 0.56 6.15
CA SER A 297 4.09 1.12 7.35
C SER A 297 5.33 0.31 7.72
N ASN A 298 6.48 0.97 7.89
CA ASN A 298 7.71 0.31 8.36
C ASN A 298 7.69 0.01 9.88
N LEU A 299 6.55 0.22 10.53
CA LEU A 299 6.36 0.05 11.98
C LEU A 299 6.73 -1.36 12.45
N SER A 300 6.14 -2.40 11.85
CA SER A 300 6.44 -3.80 12.20
C SER A 300 7.95 -4.10 12.12
N LYS A 301 8.61 -3.70 11.03
CA LYS A 301 10.05 -3.93 10.85
C LYS A 301 10.89 -3.23 11.92
N ASN A 302 10.52 -2.00 12.28
CA ASN A 302 11.19 -1.27 13.36
C ASN A 302 10.99 -1.96 14.71
N ILE A 303 9.78 -2.45 15.01
CA ILE A 303 9.51 -3.20 16.24
C ILE A 303 10.34 -4.49 16.29
N ALA A 304 10.42 -5.24 15.18
CA ALA A 304 11.25 -6.45 15.10
C ALA A 304 12.74 -6.13 15.32
N LEU A 305 13.25 -5.05 14.73
CA LEU A 305 14.63 -4.61 14.93
C LEU A 305 14.88 -4.17 16.37
N SER A 306 13.96 -3.41 16.98
CA SER A 306 14.03 -3.04 18.39
C SER A 306 14.06 -4.27 19.30
N ASN A 307 13.24 -5.29 19.00
CA ASN A 307 13.26 -6.56 19.73
C ASN A 307 14.63 -7.25 19.63
N ALA A 308 15.20 -7.35 18.43
CA ALA A 308 16.52 -7.92 18.21
C ALA A 308 17.60 -7.14 18.98
N ILE A 309 17.58 -5.80 18.98
CA ILE A 309 18.56 -4.98 19.70
C ILE A 309 18.46 -5.19 21.22
N VAL A 310 17.24 -5.20 21.76
CA VAL A 310 17.00 -5.39 23.20
C VAL A 310 17.49 -6.77 23.66
N LEU A 311 17.30 -7.82 22.86
CA LEU A 311 17.83 -9.15 23.15
C LEU A 311 19.36 -9.21 22.97
N ALA A 312 19.91 -8.59 21.92
CA ALA A 312 21.34 -8.60 21.63
C ALA A 312 22.20 -8.06 22.77
N SER A 313 21.66 -7.17 23.61
CA SER A 313 22.37 -6.60 24.76
C SER A 313 22.78 -7.61 25.81
N ARG A 314 22.11 -8.77 25.86
CA ARG A 314 22.42 -9.87 26.79
C ARG A 314 23.53 -10.80 26.31
N LEU A 315 24.00 -10.63 25.07
CA LEU A 315 25.02 -11.51 24.50
C LEU A 315 26.41 -11.13 25.00
N ASN A 316 27.21 -12.12 25.38
CA ASN A 316 28.50 -11.89 26.04
C ASN A 316 29.58 -11.28 25.12
N SER A 317 29.49 -11.45 23.81
CA SER A 317 30.48 -10.94 22.83
C SER A 317 29.88 -9.90 21.87
N ASN A 318 30.71 -8.95 21.43
CA ASN A 318 30.32 -8.00 20.38
C ASN A 318 30.09 -8.74 19.05
N LEU A 319 30.89 -9.77 18.77
CA LEU A 319 30.71 -10.62 17.58
C LEU A 319 29.35 -11.32 17.61
N SER A 320 28.95 -11.88 18.75
CA SER A 320 27.63 -12.52 18.88
C SER A 320 26.48 -11.52 18.68
N ALA A 321 26.60 -10.30 19.21
CA ALA A 321 25.61 -9.25 19.00
C ALA A 321 25.50 -8.84 17.53
N PHE A 322 26.64 -8.64 16.85
CA PHE A 322 26.67 -8.37 15.41
C PHE A 322 26.00 -9.49 14.60
N CYS A 323 26.43 -10.74 14.78
CA CYS A 323 25.90 -11.90 14.06
C CYS A 323 24.39 -12.06 14.27
N TYR A 324 23.91 -11.91 15.50
CA TYR A 324 22.50 -12.05 15.85
C TYR A 324 21.63 -10.91 15.28
N ILE A 325 22.09 -9.66 15.34
CA ILE A 325 21.37 -8.51 14.75
C ILE A 325 21.33 -8.65 13.22
N LEU A 326 22.42 -9.06 12.59
CA LEU A 326 22.47 -9.31 11.15
C LEU A 326 21.49 -10.41 10.74
N PHE A 327 21.52 -11.55 11.43
CA PHE A 327 20.55 -12.64 11.23
C PHE A 327 19.11 -12.15 11.35
N SER A 328 18.81 -11.35 12.38
CA SER A 328 17.47 -10.80 12.61
C SER A 328 17.02 -9.86 11.50
N ILE A 329 17.91 -9.03 10.95
CA ILE A 329 17.60 -8.14 9.82
C ILE A 329 17.33 -8.95 8.54
N GLU A 330 18.10 -10.00 8.29
CA GLU A 330 17.91 -10.87 7.13
C GLU A 330 16.57 -11.62 7.22
N VAL A 331 16.24 -12.20 8.37
CA VAL A 331 15.05 -13.04 8.57
C VAL A 331 13.76 -12.23 8.77
N CYS A 332 13.79 -11.13 9.52
CA CYS A 332 12.60 -10.29 9.74
C CYS A 332 12.44 -9.15 8.72
N GLY A 333 13.52 -8.73 8.07
CA GLY A 333 13.52 -7.63 7.12
C GLY A 333 13.46 -8.11 5.67
N LEU A 334 14.46 -8.89 5.24
CA LEU A 334 14.65 -9.24 3.83
C LEU A 334 13.79 -10.42 3.38
N PHE A 335 13.66 -11.45 4.21
CA PHE A 335 12.86 -12.63 3.86
C PHE A 335 11.38 -12.31 3.56
N PRO A 336 10.65 -11.48 4.36
CA PRO A 336 9.28 -11.11 4.03
C PRO A 336 9.14 -10.33 2.72
N ILE A 337 10.14 -9.49 2.39
CA ILE A 337 10.18 -8.78 1.10
C ILE A 337 10.27 -9.78 -0.06
N PHE A 338 11.19 -10.75 0.06
CA PHE A 338 11.36 -11.80 -0.95
C PHE A 338 10.14 -12.72 -1.06
N ASN A 339 9.50 -13.05 0.07
CA ASN A 339 8.26 -13.82 0.08
C ASN A 339 7.13 -13.08 -0.64
N ASN A 340 6.96 -11.77 -0.36
CA ASN A 340 5.96 -10.95 -1.04
C ASN A 340 6.24 -10.88 -2.55
N PHE A 341 7.50 -10.71 -2.95
CA PHE A 341 7.92 -10.77 -4.35
C PHE A 341 7.52 -12.09 -5.03
N THR A 342 7.83 -13.23 -4.41
CA THR A 342 7.50 -14.56 -4.95
C THR A 342 5.99 -14.70 -5.22
N ARG A 343 5.17 -14.20 -4.30
CA ARG A 343 3.70 -14.22 -4.41
C ARG A 343 3.19 -13.26 -5.48
N ARG A 344 3.79 -12.07 -5.61
CA ARG A 344 3.50 -11.12 -6.71
C ARG A 344 3.83 -11.73 -8.08
N CYS A 345 4.87 -12.56 -8.18
CA CYS A 345 5.19 -13.33 -9.39
C CYS A 345 4.32 -14.57 -9.60
N GLN A 346 3.37 -14.89 -8.71
CA GLN A 346 2.50 -16.06 -8.79
C GLN A 346 3.26 -17.41 -8.79
N PHE A 347 4.48 -17.43 -8.24
CA PHE A 347 5.26 -18.66 -8.08
C PHE A 347 4.81 -19.44 -6.85
N TRP A 348 3.58 -19.96 -6.89
CA TRP A 348 2.93 -20.62 -5.75
C TRP A 348 3.73 -21.81 -5.21
N LYS A 349 4.31 -22.65 -6.08
CA LYS A 349 5.15 -23.79 -5.65
C LYS A 349 6.39 -23.34 -4.88
N PHE A 350 7.07 -22.30 -5.36
CA PHE A 350 8.26 -21.77 -4.69
C PHE A 350 7.89 -21.10 -3.35
N HIS A 351 6.78 -20.36 -3.32
CA HIS A 351 6.24 -19.81 -2.08
C HIS A 351 5.89 -20.89 -1.06
N THR A 352 5.27 -22.00 -1.47
CA THR A 352 4.97 -23.12 -0.56
C THR A 352 6.23 -23.79 -0.04
N ILE A 353 7.28 -23.90 -0.85
CA ILE A 353 8.59 -24.43 -0.40
C ILE A 353 9.22 -23.48 0.62
N GLN A 354 9.17 -22.17 0.38
CA GLN A 354 9.69 -21.16 1.30
C GLN A 354 8.95 -21.22 2.66
N LEU A 355 7.62 -21.32 2.63
CA LEU A 355 6.78 -21.47 3.82
C LEU A 355 7.10 -22.77 4.58
N ALA A 356 7.17 -23.89 3.88
CA ALA A 356 7.49 -25.19 4.49
C ALA A 356 8.90 -25.16 5.11
N SER A 357 9.89 -24.59 4.41
CA SER A 357 11.27 -24.53 4.90
C SER A 357 11.40 -23.75 6.21
N ILE A 358 10.71 -22.62 6.36
CA ILE A 358 10.79 -21.84 7.61
C ILE A 358 10.04 -22.54 8.75
N VAL A 359 8.86 -23.10 8.50
CA VAL A 359 8.06 -23.79 9.51
C VAL A 359 8.79 -25.04 10.01
N PHE A 360 9.18 -25.95 9.10
CA PHE A 360 9.89 -27.17 9.48
C PHE A 360 11.27 -26.88 10.10
N GLY A 361 11.96 -25.82 9.66
CA GLY A 361 13.22 -25.41 10.27
C GLY A 361 13.07 -24.97 11.74
N VAL A 362 12.00 -24.24 12.04
CA VAL A 362 11.66 -23.81 13.41
C VAL A 362 11.19 -24.99 14.25
N ASP A 363 10.33 -25.86 13.71
CA ASP A 363 9.85 -27.05 14.41
C ASP A 363 11.00 -27.99 14.78
N TYR A 364 11.92 -28.22 13.83
CA TYR A 364 13.14 -28.99 14.07
C TYR A 364 14.03 -28.34 15.13
N SER A 365 14.20 -27.01 15.08
CA SER A 365 14.99 -26.29 16.08
C SER A 365 14.36 -26.37 17.47
N MET A 366 13.03 -26.25 17.56
CA MET A 366 12.26 -26.40 18.79
C MET A 366 12.44 -27.81 19.39
N TYR A 367 12.35 -28.85 18.57
CA TYR A 367 12.60 -30.23 18.97
C TYR A 367 14.03 -30.42 19.50
N ARG A 368 15.02 -29.85 18.80
CA ARG A 368 16.43 -29.99 19.18
C ARG A 368 16.79 -29.28 20.47
N ILE A 369 16.11 -28.17 20.81
CA ILE A 369 16.39 -27.38 22.01
C ILE A 369 15.55 -27.87 23.21
N PHE A 370 14.25 -28.05 23.03
CA PHE A 370 13.29 -28.26 24.12
C PHE A 370 12.66 -29.66 24.13
N GLY A 371 12.89 -30.47 23.09
CA GLY A 371 12.36 -31.83 22.97
C GLY A 371 10.97 -31.92 22.34
N LEU A 372 10.43 -33.15 22.28
CA LEU A 372 9.20 -33.48 21.56
C LEU A 372 7.95 -32.79 22.12
N GLY A 373 7.84 -32.65 23.45
CA GLY A 373 6.66 -32.06 24.08
C GLY A 373 6.45 -30.60 23.68
N TRP A 374 7.51 -29.78 23.78
CA TRP A 374 7.46 -28.37 23.38
C TRP A 374 7.25 -28.19 21.87
N MET A 375 7.87 -29.05 21.05
CA MET A 375 7.60 -29.07 19.61
C MET A 375 6.11 -29.36 19.34
N ALA A 376 5.51 -30.36 20.00
CA ALA A 376 4.10 -30.68 19.84
C ALA A 376 3.19 -29.52 20.27
N CYS A 377 3.46 -28.88 21.41
CA CYS A 377 2.72 -27.70 21.86
C CYS A 377 2.79 -26.55 20.83
N TRP A 378 3.98 -26.28 20.29
CA TRP A 378 4.20 -25.27 19.28
C TRP A 378 3.46 -25.57 17.96
N VAL A 379 3.54 -26.80 17.47
CA VAL A 379 2.81 -27.22 16.26
C VAL A 379 1.30 -27.16 16.48
N CYS A 380 0.80 -27.56 17.65
CA CYS A 380 -0.61 -27.43 18.01
C CYS A 380 -1.07 -25.98 17.99
N LEU A 381 -0.28 -25.05 18.53
CA LEU A 381 -0.56 -23.61 18.47
C LEU A 381 -0.63 -23.11 17.01
N GLN A 382 0.33 -23.52 16.17
CA GLN A 382 0.35 -23.15 14.75
C GLN A 382 -0.88 -23.70 14.01
N LEU A 383 -1.23 -24.96 14.23
CA LEU A 383 -2.42 -25.57 13.64
C LEU A 383 -3.70 -24.88 14.11
N LEU A 384 -3.79 -24.49 15.39
CA LEU A 384 -4.93 -23.74 15.90
C LEU A 384 -5.10 -22.42 15.14
N ILE A 385 -4.03 -21.65 14.94
CA ILE A 385 -4.10 -20.37 14.23
C ILE A 385 -4.45 -20.58 12.75
N VAL A 386 -3.76 -21.50 12.06
CA VAL A 386 -3.86 -21.65 10.60
C VAL A 386 -5.11 -22.42 10.16
N VAL A 387 -5.59 -23.40 10.95
CA VAL A 387 -6.76 -24.22 10.62
C VAL A 387 -8.01 -23.66 11.28
N ALA A 388 -7.99 -23.43 12.60
CA ALA A 388 -9.17 -22.97 13.34
C ALA A 388 -9.45 -21.48 13.11
N GLY A 389 -8.43 -20.65 12.87
CA GLY A 389 -8.59 -19.23 12.54
C GLY A 389 -9.54 -18.99 11.34
N PRO A 390 -9.31 -19.61 10.17
CA PRO A 390 -10.24 -19.53 9.04
C PRO A 390 -11.65 -20.03 9.34
N PHE A 391 -11.79 -21.14 10.09
CA PHE A 391 -13.11 -21.65 10.48
C PHE A 391 -13.84 -20.66 11.38
N TYR A 392 -13.14 -20.11 12.37
CA TYR A 392 -13.69 -19.09 13.27
C TYR A 392 -14.07 -17.82 12.50
N PHE A 393 -13.23 -17.38 11.55
CA PHE A 393 -13.52 -16.23 10.69
C PHE A 393 -14.78 -16.46 9.83
N LEU A 394 -14.95 -17.65 9.24
CA LEU A 394 -16.18 -18.01 8.53
C LEU A 394 -17.39 -18.08 9.47
N ALA A 395 -17.22 -18.60 10.68
CA ALA A 395 -18.28 -18.64 11.67
C ALA A 395 -18.70 -17.22 12.10
N LEU A 396 -17.77 -16.26 12.14
CA LEU A 396 -18.06 -14.85 12.41
C LEU A 396 -18.78 -14.16 11.26
N GLN A 397 -18.63 -14.64 10.02
CA GLN A 397 -19.30 -14.04 8.86
C GLN A 397 -20.82 -14.06 8.99
N LYS A 398 -21.40 -15.00 9.73
CA LYS A 398 -22.85 -15.05 10.00
C LYS A 398 -23.36 -13.87 10.84
N TYR A 399 -22.47 -13.22 11.60
CA TYR A 399 -22.79 -12.05 12.41
C TYR A 399 -22.53 -10.72 11.67
N LYS A 400 -22.10 -10.77 10.39
CA LYS A 400 -21.88 -9.56 9.61
C LYS A 400 -23.23 -8.93 9.26
N ASP A 401 -23.39 -7.68 9.67
CA ASP A 401 -24.57 -6.89 9.40
C ASP A 401 -24.18 -5.56 8.73
N GLU A 402 -24.26 -5.53 7.40
CA GLU A 402 -23.98 -4.35 6.61
C GLU A 402 -25.31 -3.80 6.06
N LEU A 403 -25.76 -2.68 6.62
CA LEU A 403 -26.88 -1.92 6.07
C LEU A 403 -26.34 -0.95 5.01
N GLN A 404 -26.66 -1.22 3.76
CA GLN A 404 -26.31 -0.30 2.68
C GLN A 404 -27.44 0.70 2.46
N GLY A 405 -27.09 1.96 2.73
CA GLY A 405 -27.86 3.13 2.38
C GLY A 405 -28.07 3.18 0.86
N PRO A 406 -29.26 3.48 0.34
CA PRO A 406 -29.51 3.44 -1.11
C PRO A 406 -29.07 4.74 -1.81
N TRP A 407 -28.12 5.48 -1.23
CA TRP A 407 -27.69 6.78 -1.73
C TRP A 407 -26.80 6.60 -2.95
N ASP A 408 -27.24 7.13 -4.10
CA ASP A 408 -26.41 7.21 -5.29
C ASP A 408 -25.59 8.50 -5.25
N THR A 409 -24.27 8.38 -5.44
CA THR A 409 -23.39 9.54 -5.60
C THR A 409 -23.75 10.24 -6.91
N ALA A 410 -24.12 11.52 -6.87
CA ALA A 410 -24.40 12.25 -8.09
C ALA A 410 -23.12 12.39 -8.94
N HIS A 411 -23.18 12.01 -10.21
CA HIS A 411 -22.09 12.25 -11.15
C HIS A 411 -22.10 13.73 -11.61
N PRO A 412 -20.94 14.40 -11.65
CA PRO A 412 -20.87 15.77 -12.14
C PRO A 412 -21.22 15.80 -13.64
N VAL A 413 -22.16 16.67 -14.01
CA VAL A 413 -22.46 16.92 -15.43
C VAL A 413 -21.38 17.83 -15.99
N VAL A 414 -20.38 17.24 -16.64
CA VAL A 414 -19.36 18.01 -17.36
C VAL A 414 -20.01 18.53 -18.64
N LYS A 415 -20.31 19.82 -18.70
CA LYS A 415 -20.69 20.45 -19.97
C LYS A 415 -19.43 20.51 -20.83
N SER A 416 -19.37 19.74 -21.91
CA SER A 416 -18.37 19.96 -22.96
C SER A 416 -18.69 21.32 -23.59
N PHE A 417 -17.81 22.29 -23.41
CA PHE A 417 -17.86 23.57 -24.10
C PHE A 417 -17.25 23.47 -25.48
#